data_AF-A0A2T0RDA9-F1
#
_entry.id   AF-A0A2T0RDA9-F1
#
_cell.length_a   1.000
_cell.length_b   1.000
_cell.length_c   1.000
_cell.angle_alpha   90.00
_cell.angle_beta   90.00
_cell.angle_gamma   90.00
#
_symmetry.space_group_name_H-M   'P 1'
#
loop_
_entity.id
_entity.type
_entity.pdbx_description
1 polymer ?
#
loop_
_entity_poly.entity_id
_entity_poly.type
_entity_poly.pdbx_seq_one_letter_code
_entity_poly.pdbx_strand_id
1 'polypeptide(L)' 'MNDQPAYPLPCPEADSRFTYGLLIDIADQLQEHGYPRPIAARDLVALQQALFGFLYATEHNAPR' A
#
# COMPACT_ATOMS: atom_id res chain seq x y z
N MET A 1 6.13 -15.46 21.32
CA MET A 1 5.58 -14.48 20.36
C MET A 1 4.49 -15.17 19.56
N ASN A 2 3.30 -14.58 19.39
CA ASN A 2 2.33 -15.09 18.42
C ASN A 2 2.92 -14.86 17.02
N ASP A 3 3.17 -15.93 16.28
CA ASP A 3 3.77 -15.93 14.93
C ASP A 3 2.69 -15.83 13.84
N GLN A 4 1.60 -15.09 14.10
CA GLN A 4 0.53 -14.91 13.12
C GLN A 4 0.81 -13.67 12.27
N PRO A 5 0.62 -13.75 10.94
CA PRO A 5 0.81 -12.59 10.08
C PRO A 5 -0.24 -11.51 10.40
N ALA A 6 0.22 -10.27 10.60
CA ALA A 6 -0.64 -9.13 10.92
C ALA A 6 -1.48 -8.62 9.73
N TYR A 7 -1.12 -9.03 8.51
CA TYR A 7 -1.75 -8.67 7.26
C TYR A 7 -2.00 -9.93 6.42
N PRO A 8 -3.00 -9.93 5.54
CA PRO A 8 -3.89 -8.80 5.23
C PRO A 8 -4.99 -8.56 6.27
N LEU A 9 -5.50 -7.32 6.35
CA LEU A 9 -6.62 -6.88 7.18
C LEU A 9 -7.94 -6.87 6.38
N PRO A 10 -9.12 -6.95 7.00
CA PRO A 10 -10.39 -6.72 6.32
C PRO A 10 -10.42 -5.34 5.64
N CYS A 11 -10.80 -5.29 4.37
CA CYS A 11 -10.89 -4.03 3.62
C CYS A 11 -12.08 -3.19 4.13
N PRO A 12 -11.88 -1.96 4.62
CA PRO A 12 -12.98 -1.05 4.92
C PRO A 12 -13.61 -0.52 3.62
N GLU A 13 -14.89 -0.12 3.65
CA GLU A 13 -15.60 0.45 2.49
C GLU A 13 -14.97 1.77 1.99
N ALA A 14 -14.35 2.52 2.89
CA ALA A 14 -13.56 3.71 2.57
C ALA A 14 -12.39 3.81 3.54
N ASP A 15 -11.20 4.09 3.01
CA ASP A 15 -10.01 4.35 3.83
C ASP A 15 -9.38 5.70 3.49
N SER A 16 -9.63 6.69 4.35
CA SER A 16 -9.09 8.04 4.21
C SER A 16 -7.59 8.12 4.56
N ARG A 17 -6.97 7.06 5.08
CA ARG A 17 -5.55 7.06 5.47
C ARG A 17 -4.61 7.03 4.26
N PHE A 18 -5.10 6.59 3.10
CA PHE A 18 -4.37 6.62 1.82
C PHE A 18 -4.40 8.02 1.19
N THR A 19 -3.74 8.95 1.84
CA THR A 19 -3.61 10.33 1.34
C THR A 19 -2.51 10.46 0.28
N TYR A 20 -2.61 11.49 -0.55
CA TYR A 20 -1.54 11.83 -1.50
C TYR A 20 -0.21 12.11 -0.79
N GLY A 21 -0.24 12.74 0.40
CA GLY A 21 0.96 13.01 1.20
C GLY A 21 1.72 11.73 1.58
N LEU A 22 1.01 10.71 2.06
CA LEU A 22 1.61 9.42 2.39
C LEU A 22 2.29 8.76 1.17
N LEU A 23 1.69 8.85 -0.01
CA LEU A 23 2.29 8.30 -1.23
C LEU A 23 3.58 9.05 -1.61
N ILE A 24 3.63 10.36 -1.36
CA ILE A 24 4.84 11.16 -1.57
C ILE A 24 5.93 10.77 -0.56
N ASP A 25 5.58 10.63 0.72
CA ASP A 25 6.55 10.22 1.75
C ASP A 25 7.17 8.84 1.43
N ILE A 26 6.36 7.90 0.95
CA ILE A 26 6.85 6.58 0.53
C ILE A 26 7.69 6.67 -0.74
N ALA A 27 7.30 7.51 -1.70
CA ALA A 27 8.08 7.76 -2.91
C ALA A 27 9.45 8.38 -2.59
N ASP A 28 9.50 9.31 -1.64
CA ASP A 28 10.74 9.92 -1.15
C ASP A 28 11.62 8.87 -0.47
N GLN A 29 11.06 8.04 0.42
CA GLN A 29 11.78 6.94 1.04
C GLN A 29 12.38 6.00 -0.01
N LEU A 30 11.59 5.56 -1.00
CA LEU A 30 12.09 4.70 -2.07
C LEU A 30 13.23 5.38 -2.84
N GLN A 31 13.11 6.66 -3.13
CA GLN A 31 14.16 7.43 -3.80
C GLN A 31 15.46 7.48 -2.98
N GLU A 32 15.37 7.67 -1.66
CA GLU A 32 16.53 7.66 -0.76
C GLU A 32 17.27 6.31 -0.77
N HIS A 33 16.56 5.21 -1.00
CA HIS A 33 17.13 3.87 -1.13
C HIS A 33 17.58 3.52 -2.57
N GLY A 34 17.59 4.50 -3.49
CA GLY A 34 18.11 4.35 -4.85
C GLY A 34 17.09 3.86 -5.88
N TYR A 35 15.81 3.77 -5.52
CA TYR A 35 14.75 3.49 -6.48
C TYR A 35 14.38 4.77 -7.26
N PRO A 36 13.90 4.65 -8.51
CA PRO A 36 13.42 5.80 -9.25
C PRO A 36 12.19 6.40 -8.57
N ARG A 37 12.15 7.74 -8.45
CA ARG A 37 10.97 8.43 -7.92
C ARG A 37 9.78 8.26 -8.89
N PRO A 38 8.60 7.82 -8.42
CA PRO A 38 7.38 7.85 -9.23
C PRO A 38 6.98 9.30 -9.52
N ILE A 39 7.20 9.74 -10.76
CA ILE A 39 6.98 11.12 -11.23
C ILE A 39 5.66 11.27 -11.99
N ALA A 40 5.13 10.19 -12.56
CA ALA A 40 3.85 10.23 -13.24
C ALA A 40 2.70 9.85 -12.29
N ALA A 41 1.52 10.46 -12.51
CA ALA A 41 0.31 10.14 -11.72
C ALA A 41 -0.01 8.63 -11.73
N ARG A 42 0.23 7.96 -12.86
CA ARG A 42 0.03 6.50 -12.98
C ARG A 42 0.93 5.69 -12.04
N ASP A 43 2.14 6.18 -11.78
CA ASP A 43 3.12 5.47 -10.94
C ASP A 43 2.71 5.60 -9.47
N LEU A 44 2.18 6.78 -9.08
CA LEU A 44 1.60 7.00 -7.75
C LEU A 44 0.35 6.16 -7.53
N VAL A 45 -0.51 6.01 -8.55
CA VAL A 45 -1.67 5.09 -8.48
C VAL A 45 -1.19 3.64 -8.33
N ALA A 46 -0.18 3.21 -9.08
CA ALA A 46 0.37 1.86 -8.96
C ALA A 46 0.95 1.60 -7.56
N LEU A 47 1.67 2.57 -6.99
CA LEU A 47 2.18 2.51 -5.62
C LEU A 47 1.03 2.40 -4.61
N GLN A 48 -0.02 3.20 -4.77
CA GLN A 48 -1.21 3.13 -3.92
C GLN A 48 -1.88 1.75 -3.98
N GLN A 49 -2.04 1.18 -5.17
CA GLN A 49 -2.65 -0.15 -5.35
C GLN A 49 -1.79 -1.26 -4.73
N ALA A 50 -0.46 -1.19 -4.87
CA ALA A 50 0.46 -2.17 -4.27
C ALA A 50 0.37 -2.15 -2.73
N LEU A 51 0.35 -0.97 -2.12
CA LEU A 51 0.15 -0.81 -0.67
C LEU A 51 -1.23 -1.33 -0.24
N PHE A 52 -2.27 -1.01 -1.00
CA PHE A 52 -3.63 -1.49 -0.71
C PHE A 52 -3.70 -3.03 -0.73
N GLY A 53 -3.07 -3.66 -1.73
CA GLY A 53 -3.00 -5.13 -1.83
C GLY A 53 -2.17 -5.80 -0.73
N PHE A 54 -1.17 -5.12 -0.18
CA PHE A 54 -0.44 -5.62 0.99
C PHE A 54 -1.27 -5.52 2.27
N LEU A 55 -1.96 -4.39 2.48
CA LEU A 55 -2.70 -4.13 3.71
C LEU A 55 -4.03 -4.89 3.78
N TYR A 56 -4.71 -5.11 2.66
CA TYR A 56 -6.11 -5.54 2.67
C TYR A 56 -6.36 -6.88 2.00
N ALA A 57 -7.22 -7.66 2.64
CA ALA A 57 -7.84 -8.85 2.09
C ALA A 57 -9.05 -8.35 1.33
N THR A 58 -9.05 -8.56 0.03
CA THR A 58 -10.30 -8.56 -0.72
C THR A 58 -11.04 -9.85 -0.37
N GLU A 59 -12.36 -9.85 -0.33
CA GLU A 59 -13.19 -11.07 -0.13
C GLU A 59 -12.78 -12.23 -1.07
N HIS A 60 -12.09 -11.93 -2.18
CA HIS A 60 -11.54 -12.86 -3.14
C HIS A 60 -10.22 -13.56 -2.71
N ASN A 61 -9.49 -13.03 -1.73
CA ASN A 61 -8.17 -13.51 -1.30
C ASN A 61 -8.12 -13.95 0.18
N ALA A 62 -9.28 -14.17 0.81
CA ALA A 62 -9.32 -14.88 2.09
C ALA A 62 -8.88 -16.34 1.85
N PRO A 63 -8.00 -16.92 2.68
CA PRO A 63 -7.67 -18.34 2.57
C PRO A 63 -8.96 -19.16 2.72
N ARG A 64 -9.33 -19.91 1.67
CA ARG A 64 -10.39 -20.93 1.70
C ARG A 64 -9.99 -22.10 2.59
#